data_AF-A0A6M3KJK6-F1
#
_entry.id   AF-A0A6M3KJK6-F1
#
_cell.length_a   1.000
_cell.length_b   1.000
_cell.length_c   1.000
_cell.angle_alpha   90.00
_cell.angle_beta   90.00
_cell.angle_gamma   90.00
#
_symmetry.space_group_name_H-M   'P 1'
#
loop_
_entity.id
_entity.type
_entity.pdbx_description
1 polymer ?
#
loop_
_entity_poly.entity_id
_entity_poly.type
_entity_poly.pdbx_seq_one_letter_code
_entity_poly.pdbx_strand_id
1 'polypeptide(L)'
;MKGKINEYGNLEFLRKGIFKQQLCPFNGDGEFSCGDWCSLFGEPVISKWMGSPSPDSENPDWNLRICQNRVLYFDEFTDERKSK
;
A
#
# COMPACT_ATOMS: atom_id res chain seq x y z
N MET A 1 -5.81 2.03 8.73
CA MET A 1 -4.38 2.39 8.68
C MET A 1 -4.12 3.35 7.53
N LYS A 2 -3.18 4.30 7.63
CA LYS A 2 -2.77 5.13 6.47
C LYS A 2 -1.57 4.52 5.74
N GLY A 3 -1.71 4.32 4.44
CA GLY A 3 -0.69 3.76 3.56
C GLY A 3 -0.27 4.76 2.48
N LYS A 4 0.95 4.61 1.96
CA LYS A 4 1.45 5.41 0.86
C LYS A 4 2.41 4.62 -0.02
N ILE A 5 2.40 4.86 -1.32
CA ILE A 5 3.53 4.55 -2.22
C ILE A 5 4.23 5.87 -2.51
N ASN A 6 5.50 5.98 -2.14
CA ASN A 6 6.26 7.21 -2.36
C ASN A 6 6.68 7.36 -3.83
N GLU A 7 7.23 8.52 -4.20
CA GLU A 7 7.64 8.84 -5.58
C GLU A 7 8.67 7.87 -6.18
N TYR A 8 9.40 7.13 -5.34
CA TYR A 8 10.37 6.11 -5.73
C TYR A 8 9.75 4.71 -5.83
N GLY A 9 8.45 4.57 -5.60
CA GLY A 9 7.75 3.28 -5.64
C GLY A 9 7.82 2.47 -4.35
N ASN A 10 8.36 3.01 -3.24
CA ASN A 10 8.41 2.28 -1.96
C ASN A 10 7.07 2.38 -1.21
N LEU A 11 6.68 1.27 -0.57
CA LEU A 11 5.54 1.21 0.34
C LEU A 11 5.89 1.74 1.72
N GLU A 12 5.06 2.67 2.23
CA GLU A 12 5.20 3.29 3.54
C GLU A 12 3.89 3.21 4.34
N PHE A 13 3.98 2.99 5.65
CA PHE A 13 2.83 3.05 6.55
C PHE A 13 3.03 4.12 7.61
N LEU A 14 1.96 4.83 7.96
CA LEU A 14 1.99 5.74 9.10
C LEU A 14 2.04 4.93 10.41
N ARG A 15 3.15 5.04 11.14
CA ARG A 15 3.34 4.44 12.46
C ARG A 15 3.86 5.47 13.44
N LYS A 16 3.15 5.69 14.55
CA LYS A 16 3.50 6.69 15.58
C LYS A 16 3.71 8.10 14.98
N GLY A 17 2.84 8.50 14.04
CA GLY A 17 2.88 9.83 13.40
C GLY A 17 3.92 10.01 12.29
N ILE A 18 4.70 8.98 11.96
CA ILE A 18 5.74 9.05 10.91
C ILE A 18 5.49 7.97 9.87
N PHE A 19 5.58 8.32 8.59
CA PHE A 19 5.57 7.33 7.51
C PHE A 19 6.87 6.52 7.56
N LYS A 20 6.73 5.21 7.69
CA LYS A 20 7.86 4.29 7.72
C LYS A 20 7.83 3.40 6.51
N GLN A 21 8.95 3.37 5.79
CA GLN A 21 9.19 2.44 4.70
C GLN A 21 9.10 0.99 5.19
N GLN A 22 8.42 0.18 4.39
CA GLN A 22 8.27 -1.23 4.64
C GLN A 22 9.36 -2.00 3.92
N LEU A 23 9.88 -3.00 4.60
CA LEU A 23 10.93 -3.86 4.09
C LEU A 23 10.32 -5.08 3.41
N CYS A 24 11.09 -5.69 2.51
CA CYS A 24 10.69 -6.89 1.81
C CYS A 24 10.51 -8.05 2.81
N PRO A 25 9.33 -8.69 2.89
CA PRO A 25 9.10 -9.78 3.84
C PRO A 25 9.86 -11.07 3.49
N PHE A 26 10.44 -11.18 2.29
CA PHE A 26 11.26 -12.32 1.88
C PHE A 26 12.74 -12.16 2.26
N ASN A 27 13.27 -10.94 2.22
CA ASN A 27 14.65 -10.65 2.61
C ASN A 27 14.63 -10.18 4.05
N GLY A 28 14.66 -11.13 4.98
CA GLY A 28 14.61 -10.91 6.43
C GLY A 28 15.71 -9.99 6.98
N ASP A 29 16.73 -9.70 6.17
CA ASP A 29 17.85 -8.81 6.51
C ASP A 29 17.50 -7.32 6.34
N GLY A 30 16.33 -6.99 5.80
CA GLY A 30 15.86 -5.61 5.73
C GLY A 30 16.58 -4.73 4.71
N GLU A 31 17.40 -5.32 3.85
CA GLU A 31 18.23 -4.63 2.87
C GLU A 31 17.42 -4.08 1.69
N PHE A 32 16.25 -4.65 1.42
CA PHE A 32 15.38 -4.26 0.32
C PHE A 32 14.04 -3.73 0.81
N SER A 33 13.60 -2.61 0.24
CA SER A 33 12.25 -2.08 0.45
C SER A 33 11.21 -2.93 -0.28
N CYS A 34 9.99 -2.94 0.26
CA CYS A 34 8.82 -3.38 -0.47
C CYS A 34 8.39 -2.24 -1.40
N GLY A 35 8.33 -2.50 -2.71
CA GLY A 35 7.98 -1.47 -3.68
C GLY A 35 7.53 -2.02 -5.03
N ASP A 36 7.13 -1.11 -5.91
CA ASP A 36 6.46 -1.36 -7.19
C ASP A 36 7.31 -2.09 -8.24
N TRP A 37 8.63 -2.01 -8.14
CA TRP A 37 9.55 -2.79 -8.99
C TRP A 37 9.49 -4.30 -8.72
N CYS A 38 8.87 -4.73 -7.62
CA CYS A 38 8.69 -6.14 -7.30
C CYS A 38 7.49 -6.71 -8.06
N SER A 39 7.68 -7.78 -8.84
CA SER A 39 6.58 -8.43 -9.58
C SER A 39 5.47 -9.02 -8.70
N LEU A 40 5.70 -9.14 -7.40
CA LEU A 40 4.72 -9.59 -6.41
C LEU A 40 4.03 -8.42 -5.70
N PHE A 41 4.37 -7.18 -6.05
CA PHE A 41 3.72 -5.96 -5.62
C PHE A 41 2.57 -5.67 -6.59
N GLY A 42 1.34 -5.68 -6.07
CA GLY A 42 0.15 -5.35 -6.84
C GLY A 42 -0.07 -3.84 -6.93
N GLU A 43 -1.14 -3.47 -7.62
CA GLU A 43 -1.60 -2.08 -7.67
C GLU A 43 -2.62 -1.81 -6.55
N PRO A 44 -2.65 -0.59 -5.99
CA PRO A 44 -3.67 -0.22 -5.01
C PRO A 44 -5.05 -0.17 -5.69
N VAL A 45 -6.03 -0.82 -5.08
CA VAL A 45 -7.40 -0.87 -5.59
C VAL A 45 -8.39 -0.46 -4.52
N ILE A 46 -9.43 0.26 -4.92
CA ILE A 46 -10.55 0.58 -4.04
C ILE A 46 -11.38 -0.69 -3.84
N SER A 47 -11.49 -1.12 -2.59
CA SER A 47 -12.23 -2.31 -2.21
C SER A 47 -13.74 -2.04 -2.28
N LYS A 48 -14.46 -2.80 -3.11
CA LYS A 48 -15.93 -2.79 -3.16
C LYS A 48 -16.48 -3.95 -2.33
N TRP A 49 -16.16 -4.01 -1.03
CA TRP A 49 -16.77 -5.05 -0.20
C TRP A 49 -18.26 -4.73 0.01
N MET A 50 -19.12 -5.74 -0.11
CA MET A 50 -20.57 -5.64 0.13
C MET A 50 -20.80 -5.10 1.56
N GLY A 51 -21.06 -3.81 1.69
CA GLY A 51 -21.26 -3.12 2.97
C GLY A 51 -20.32 -1.94 3.23
N SER A 52 -19.23 -1.79 2.48
CA SER A 52 -18.45 -0.56 2.46
C SER A 52 -19.18 0.51 1.64
N PRO A 53 -19.17 1.78 2.07
CA PRO A 53 -19.86 2.86 1.37
C PRO A 53 -19.31 2.99 -0.06
N SER A 54 -20.18 3.43 -0.98
CA SER A 54 -19.95 3.59 -2.43
C SER A 54 -18.51 4.05 -2.78
N PRO A 55 -17.97 3.82 -3.99
CA PRO A 55 -16.75 4.50 -4.46
C PRO A 55 -16.79 6.03 -4.32
N ASP A 56 -17.98 6.60 -4.13
CA ASP A 56 -18.26 8.02 -3.84
C ASP A 56 -18.27 8.36 -2.33
N SER A 57 -17.88 7.43 -1.46
CA SER A 57 -17.73 7.65 -0.03
C SER A 57 -16.59 8.64 0.21
N GLU A 58 -16.75 9.52 1.20
CA GLU A 58 -15.69 10.41 1.65
C GLU A 58 -14.41 9.66 2.07
N ASN A 59 -14.48 8.36 2.39
CA ASN A 59 -13.31 7.54 2.73
C ASN A 59 -13.42 6.12 2.11
N PRO A 60 -12.97 5.92 0.87
CA PRO A 60 -12.95 4.60 0.26
C PRO A 60 -11.90 3.68 0.93
N ASP A 61 -12.28 2.45 1.24
CA ASP A 61 -11.34 1.43 1.74
C ASP A 61 -10.40 0.99 0.61
N TRP A 62 -9.10 1.22 0.78
CA TRP A 62 -8.07 0.79 -0.18
C TRP A 62 -7.52 -0.57 0.21
N ASN A 63 -7.22 -1.40 -0.78
CA ASN A 63 -6.43 -2.59 -0.57
C ASN A 63 -5.27 -2.70 -1.56
N LEU A 64 -4.19 -3.32 -1.10
CA LEU A 64 -2.97 -3.55 -1.87
C LEU A 64 -2.52 -4.98 -1.64
N ARG A 65 -2.41 -5.75 -2.73
CA ARG A 65 -1.80 -7.07 -2.68
C ARG A 65 -0.29 -6.93 -2.68
N ILE A 66 0.37 -7.60 -1.76
CA ILE A 66 1.83 -7.67 -1.68
C ILE A 66 2.30 -9.15 -1.69
N CYS A 67 3.61 -9.33 -1.58
CA CYS A 67 4.29 -10.61 -1.38
C CYS A 67 3.56 -11.60 -0.46
N GLN A 68 3.73 -12.89 -0.75
CA GLN A 68 3.13 -14.01 0.00
C GLN A 68 1.59 -14.02 -0.01
N ASN A 69 0.98 -13.48 -1.07
CA ASN A 69 -0.47 -13.38 -1.24
C ASN A 69 -1.16 -12.64 -0.09
N ARG A 70 -0.42 -11.77 0.62
CA ARG A 70 -0.96 -10.93 1.68
C ARG A 70 -1.66 -9.74 1.07
N VAL A 71 -2.78 -9.35 1.67
CA VAL A 71 -3.53 -8.14 1.29
C VAL A 71 -3.47 -7.19 2.47
N LEU A 72 -3.05 -5.97 2.19
CA LEU A 72 -3.05 -4.86 3.14
C LEU A 72 -4.29 -4.02 2.90
N TYR A 73 -4.91 -3.57 3.98
CA TYR A 73 -6.11 -2.72 3.95
C TYR A 73 -5.78 -1.37 4.58
N PHE A 74 -6.22 -0.30 3.93
CA PHE A 74 -5.96 1.08 4.32
C PHE A 74 -7.25 1.89 4.30
N ASP A 75 -7.38 2.77 5.29
CA ASP A 75 -8.52 3.70 5.38
C ASP A 75 -8.24 4.93 4.51
N GLU A 76 -6.96 5.30 4.41
CA GLU A 76 -6.45 6.36 3.55
C GLU A 76 -5.21 5.84 2.83
N PHE A 77 -5.14 6.08 1.53
CA PHE A 77 -4.02 5.67 0.71
C PHE A 77 -3.61 6.76 -0.28
N THR A 78 -2.31 6.99 -0.42
CA THR A 78 -1.75 7.95 -1.38
C THR A 78 -0.74 7.27 -2.28
N ASP A 79 -0.84 7.50 -3.58
CA ASP A 79 0.13 7.04 -4.56
C ASP A 79 0.83 8.25 -5.18
N GLU A 80 2.12 8.43 -4.86
CA GLU A 80 2.94 9.55 -5.32
C GLU A 80 3.78 9.21 -6.55
N ARG A 81 3.62 8.01 -7.12
CA ARG A 81 4.31 7.65 -8.37
C ARG A 81 3.86 8.59 -9.48
N LYS A 82 4.80 9.19 -10.20
CA LYS A 82 4.47 9.99 -11.38
C LYS A 82 3.83 9.08 -12.43
N SER A 83 2.64 9.44 -12.91
CA SER A 83 2.05 8.79 -14.08
C SER A 83 3.05 8.87 -15.24
N LYS A 84 3.44 7.71 -15.78
CA LYS A 84 4.24 7.63 -17.00
C LYS A 84 3.48 8.18 -18.20
#